data_AF-F9ZHE6-F1
#
_entry.id   AF-F9ZHE6-F1
#
_cell.length_a   1.000
_cell.length_b   1.000
_cell.length_c   1.000
_cell.angle_alpha   90.00
_cell.angle_beta   90.00
_cell.angle_gamma   90.00
#
_symmetry.space_group_name_H-M   'P 1'
#
loop_
_entity.id
_entity.type
_entity.pdbx_description
1 polymer ?
#
loop_
_entity_poly.entity_id
_entity_poly.type
_entity_poly.pdbx_seq_one_letter_code
_entity_poly.pdbx_strand_id
1 'polypeptide(L)'
;MHNVFGFCNQLINEYSSFSRSFTRIASPDIRNEVERQYANGRYWPEPLIQINPNYQRKDTVQQLTANGFLHHACAGLFQTGKPEGRPQPLYLYTHQLQALAKAQEKQSYIVTTGTGSGKSLSFFIPVIDRILKTKDQETTARTRAIVIYPMNALANSQFEELDKFLYGYPEGQPFTVARYTGQESTSEREAIANQSPDILLTNFMMLELILTRFDEVDRRVVDHCQGLEFLILDELHTYRGRQGADVALLVRRLRERLQADKLVCIGTSATMSSTGSLADRNKTVAEVASKLFGARISEQDIIGETLERVTDPLKDVAAVQKDLAVAVARTQFAWADFDAFRVDPLSIWVELNLGIELPDNEPPRRAKPMTIQAASEKLAHDARCKIDAARMALQQFLVAAHEIRTPQGRPPFAFKLHQFISGPGKVLATLESQGVRHITLDAQRFAPGRQNEGVQLYPVHFCRDCGQEYLPVWQSKRAPTRYTPREIDDITADDNEDVFYGFLCPMTSKLPYQGDIEDLPETWLDLSRDQPKVKQDYKKAVPHSVNMDAQGNEGHGESFWYIPGKFRFCLSC
;
A
#
# COMPACT_ATOMS: atom_id res chain seq x y z
N MET A 1 -8.07 -26.92 -13.45
CA MET A 1 -7.23 -25.89 -12.78
C MET A 1 -7.98 -24.58 -12.93
N HIS A 2 -8.50 -23.99 -11.84
CA HIS A 2 -9.20 -22.69 -11.96
C HIS A 2 -8.19 -21.64 -12.43
N ASN A 3 -8.49 -20.96 -13.54
CA ASN A 3 -7.64 -19.86 -14.00
C ASN A 3 -7.67 -18.71 -12.97
N VAL A 4 -6.73 -17.77 -13.06
CA VAL A 4 -6.59 -16.68 -12.07
C VAL A 4 -7.88 -15.86 -11.90
N PHE A 5 -8.70 -15.74 -12.95
CA PHE A 5 -10.00 -15.07 -12.89
C PHE A 5 -11.01 -15.85 -12.04
N GLY A 6 -11.06 -17.18 -12.19
CA GLY A 6 -11.89 -18.06 -11.36
C GLY A 6 -11.49 -18.01 -9.88
N PHE A 7 -10.18 -18.03 -9.60
CA PHE A 7 -9.68 -17.88 -8.23
C PHE A 7 -10.05 -16.51 -7.62
N CYS A 8 -9.89 -15.42 -8.38
CA CYS A 8 -10.28 -14.08 -7.93
C CYS A 8 -11.77 -14.00 -7.57
N ASN A 9 -12.64 -14.58 -8.40
CA ASN A 9 -14.09 -14.63 -8.13
C ASN A 9 -14.40 -15.44 -6.87
N GLN A 10 -13.74 -16.58 -6.67
CA GLN A 10 -13.91 -17.39 -5.47
C GLN A 10 -13.50 -16.61 -4.22
N LEU A 11 -12.33 -15.94 -4.25
CA LEU A 11 -11.83 -15.13 -3.14
C LEU A 11 -12.81 -14.01 -2.75
N ILE A 12 -13.38 -13.31 -3.73
CA ILE A 12 -14.38 -12.26 -3.50
C ILE A 12 -15.64 -12.85 -2.86
N ASN A 13 -16.11 -14.00 -3.34
CA ASN A 13 -17.30 -14.66 -2.79
C ASN A 13 -17.10 -15.10 -1.34
N GLU A 14 -15.93 -15.68 -1.03
CA GLU A 14 -15.57 -16.07 0.34
C GLU A 14 -15.46 -14.85 1.26
N TYR A 15 -14.78 -13.79 0.80
CA TYR A 15 -14.66 -12.55 1.57
C TYR A 15 -16.01 -11.87 1.79
N SER A 16 -16.86 -11.85 0.78
CA SER A 16 -18.23 -11.30 0.87
C SER A 16 -19.06 -12.05 1.90
N SER A 17 -19.01 -13.38 1.89
CA SER A 17 -19.69 -14.21 2.89
C SER A 17 -19.16 -13.93 4.30
N PHE A 18 -17.84 -13.84 4.46
CA PHE A 18 -17.19 -13.55 5.73
C PHE A 18 -17.57 -12.15 6.25
N SER A 19 -17.48 -11.10 5.41
CA SER A 19 -17.74 -9.72 5.85
C SER A 19 -19.20 -9.50 6.27
N ARG A 20 -20.13 -10.29 5.71
CA ARG A 20 -21.56 -10.22 6.01
C ARG A 20 -21.98 -11.08 7.21
N SER A 21 -21.18 -12.06 7.62
CA SER A 21 -21.60 -12.99 8.69
C SER A 21 -21.57 -12.40 10.10
N PHE A 22 -20.87 -11.29 10.32
CA PHE A 22 -20.62 -10.76 11.68
C PHE A 22 -21.61 -9.70 12.16
N THR A 23 -22.43 -9.14 11.28
CA THR A 23 -23.26 -7.98 11.63
C THR A 23 -24.72 -8.24 11.28
N ARG A 24 -25.59 -8.25 12.30
CA ARG A 24 -27.03 -8.13 12.13
C ARG A 24 -27.40 -6.66 12.21
N ILE A 25 -28.15 -6.16 11.24
CA ILE A 25 -28.63 -4.77 11.21
C ILE A 25 -30.15 -4.83 11.31
N ALA A 26 -30.73 -4.45 12.45
CA ALA A 26 -32.18 -4.46 12.65
C ALA A 26 -32.87 -3.40 11.77
N SER A 27 -32.28 -2.21 11.70
CA SER A 27 -32.85 -1.06 11.00
C SER A 27 -32.91 -1.25 9.47
N PRO A 28 -34.11 -1.22 8.85
CA PRO A 28 -34.27 -1.43 7.40
C PRO A 28 -33.53 -0.44 6.52
N ASP A 29 -33.52 0.86 6.85
CA ASP A 29 -32.88 1.90 6.03
C ASP A 29 -31.35 1.74 6.01
N ILE A 30 -30.74 1.49 7.17
CA ILE A 30 -29.31 1.19 7.28
C ILE A 30 -28.97 -0.10 6.56
N ARG A 31 -29.76 -1.16 6.75
CA ARG A 31 -29.53 -2.45 6.08
C ARG A 31 -29.57 -2.29 4.57
N ASN A 32 -30.57 -1.59 4.04
CA ASN A 32 -30.73 -1.36 2.61
C ASN A 32 -29.55 -0.56 2.04
N GLU A 33 -29.08 0.48 2.76
CA GLU A 33 -27.93 1.26 2.33
C GLU A 33 -26.64 0.42 2.32
N VAL A 34 -26.39 -0.37 3.37
CA VAL A 34 -25.23 -1.27 3.44
C VAL A 34 -25.26 -2.30 2.31
N GLU A 35 -26.41 -2.94 2.06
CA GLU A 35 -26.57 -3.89 0.95
C GLU A 35 -26.38 -3.22 -0.42
N ARG A 36 -26.86 -1.99 -0.60
CA ARG A 36 -26.65 -1.21 -1.83
C ARG A 36 -25.16 -0.95 -2.09
N GLN A 37 -24.39 -0.61 -1.06
CA GLN A 37 -22.94 -0.39 -1.19
C GLN A 37 -22.18 -1.66 -1.56
N TYR A 38 -22.59 -2.80 -0.99
CA TYR A 38 -22.07 -4.11 -1.41
C TYR A 38 -22.41 -4.42 -2.87
N ALA A 39 -23.67 -4.21 -3.28
CA ALA A 39 -24.12 -4.46 -4.65
C ALA A 39 -23.40 -3.57 -5.68
N ASN A 40 -23.04 -2.35 -5.29
CA ASN A 40 -22.25 -1.42 -6.11
C ASN A 40 -20.76 -1.77 -6.17
N GLY A 41 -20.31 -2.84 -5.51
CA GLY A 41 -18.92 -3.28 -5.52
C GLY A 41 -17.97 -2.35 -4.75
N ARG A 42 -18.44 -1.55 -3.79
CA ARG A 42 -17.61 -0.59 -3.03
C ARG A 42 -16.39 -1.24 -2.38
N TYR A 43 -16.57 -2.42 -1.80
CA TYR A 43 -15.53 -3.10 -1.03
C TYR A 43 -14.60 -3.96 -1.87
N TRP A 44 -15.05 -4.36 -3.06
CA TRP A 44 -14.32 -5.19 -4.01
C TRP A 44 -14.64 -4.73 -5.43
N PRO A 45 -14.13 -3.56 -5.86
CA PRO A 45 -14.33 -3.12 -7.23
C PRO A 45 -13.77 -4.15 -8.21
N GLU A 46 -14.25 -4.11 -9.45
CA GLU A 46 -13.76 -4.99 -10.50
C GLU A 46 -12.22 -4.92 -10.60
N PRO A 47 -11.52 -6.06 -10.71
CA PRO A 47 -10.07 -6.04 -10.69
C PRO A 47 -9.49 -5.33 -11.91
N LEU A 48 -8.41 -4.59 -11.68
CA LEU A 48 -7.66 -3.96 -12.76
C LEU A 48 -6.69 -4.96 -13.37
N ILE A 49 -6.66 -5.05 -14.70
CA ILE A 49 -5.68 -5.82 -15.45
C ILE A 49 -4.56 -4.88 -15.89
N GLN A 50 -3.34 -5.35 -15.72
CA GLN A 50 -2.16 -4.68 -16.23
C GLN A 50 -1.14 -5.72 -16.70
N ILE A 51 -0.47 -5.43 -17.82
CA ILE A 51 0.66 -6.21 -18.28
C ILE A 51 1.94 -5.56 -17.79
N ASN A 52 2.86 -6.36 -17.27
CA ASN A 52 4.21 -5.86 -16.99
C ASN A 52 4.88 -5.57 -18.33
N PRO A 53 5.20 -4.30 -18.64
CA PRO A 53 5.90 -3.97 -19.85
C PRO A 53 7.32 -4.54 -19.82
N ASN A 54 7.90 -4.71 -20.99
CA ASN A 54 9.27 -5.17 -21.10
C ASN A 54 10.22 -3.97 -21.01
N TYR A 55 11.30 -4.16 -20.26
CA TYR A 55 12.34 -3.16 -20.09
C TYR A 55 13.47 -3.43 -21.08
N GLN A 56 13.98 -2.38 -21.70
CA GLN A 56 15.14 -2.46 -22.57
C GLN A 56 16.36 -2.95 -21.76
N ARG A 57 17.00 -4.00 -22.28
CA ARG A 57 18.25 -4.55 -21.76
C ARG A 57 19.40 -4.15 -22.67
N LYS A 58 20.59 -3.98 -22.10
CA LYS A 58 21.81 -3.70 -22.86
C LYS A 58 22.89 -4.71 -22.46
N ASP A 59 23.88 -4.26 -21.69
CA ASP A 59 25.03 -5.06 -21.33
C ASP A 59 24.77 -5.98 -20.12
N THR A 60 25.57 -7.02 -20.03
CA THR A 60 25.64 -7.88 -18.84
C THR A 60 26.67 -7.37 -17.84
N VAL A 61 26.51 -7.70 -16.55
CA VAL A 61 27.53 -7.42 -15.54
C VAL A 61 28.90 -7.96 -15.96
N GLN A 62 28.92 -9.16 -16.55
CA GLN A 62 30.14 -9.84 -16.99
C GLN A 62 30.86 -9.07 -18.11
N GLN A 63 30.13 -8.51 -19.07
CA GLN A 63 30.72 -7.64 -20.11
C GLN A 63 31.26 -6.35 -19.51
N LEU A 64 30.52 -5.73 -18.57
CA LEU A 64 30.97 -4.50 -17.90
C LEU A 64 32.23 -4.72 -17.07
N THR A 65 32.37 -5.87 -16.41
CA THR A 65 33.61 -6.24 -15.70
C THR A 65 34.77 -6.48 -16.65
N ALA A 66 34.54 -7.18 -17.78
CA ALA A 66 35.58 -7.44 -18.77
C ALA A 66 36.12 -6.15 -19.40
N ASN A 67 35.25 -5.15 -19.56
CA ASN A 67 35.59 -3.83 -20.07
C ASN A 67 36.15 -2.87 -18.99
N GLY A 68 36.30 -3.32 -17.74
CA GLY A 68 36.86 -2.53 -16.64
C GLY A 68 35.93 -1.47 -16.04
N PHE A 69 34.64 -1.44 -16.43
CA PHE A 69 33.66 -0.52 -15.83
C PHE A 69 33.29 -0.93 -14.41
N LEU A 70 33.19 -2.24 -14.15
CA LEU A 70 32.90 -2.81 -12.83
C LEU A 70 34.11 -3.58 -12.30
N HIS A 71 34.21 -3.67 -10.97
CA HIS A 71 35.17 -4.50 -10.28
C HIS A 71 35.08 -5.97 -10.70
N HIS A 72 36.21 -6.64 -10.92
CA HIS A 72 36.25 -7.98 -11.49
C HIS A 72 35.39 -9.02 -10.72
N ALA A 73 35.34 -8.93 -9.37
CA ALA A 73 34.54 -9.83 -8.55
C ALA A 73 33.02 -9.70 -8.77
N CYS A 74 32.53 -8.56 -9.31
CA CYS A 74 31.11 -8.38 -9.63
C CYS A 74 30.60 -9.43 -10.64
N ALA A 75 31.48 -9.96 -11.51
CA ALA A 75 31.13 -10.97 -12.50
C ALA A 75 30.67 -12.30 -11.88
N GLY A 76 31.27 -12.67 -10.75
CA GLY A 76 30.96 -13.87 -9.97
C GLY A 76 29.87 -13.65 -8.92
N LEU A 77 29.68 -12.40 -8.47
CA LEU A 77 28.63 -12.03 -7.53
C LEU A 77 27.26 -11.96 -8.22
N PHE A 78 27.15 -11.17 -9.28
CA PHE A 78 25.87 -10.85 -9.92
C PHE A 78 25.61 -11.79 -11.09
N GLN A 79 25.00 -12.93 -10.77
CA GLN A 79 24.59 -13.97 -11.71
C GLN A 79 23.15 -14.39 -11.41
N THR A 80 22.41 -14.80 -12.44
CA THR A 80 21.09 -15.42 -12.27
C THR A 80 21.24 -16.93 -12.18
N GLY A 81 20.35 -17.63 -11.47
CA GLY A 81 20.38 -19.10 -11.41
C GLY A 81 21.52 -19.69 -10.57
N LYS A 82 22.20 -18.87 -9.77
CA LYS A 82 23.40 -19.27 -9.03
C LYS A 82 23.10 -20.27 -7.89
N PRO A 83 22.11 -20.03 -7.00
CA PRO A 83 21.69 -21.03 -6.01
C PRO A 83 21.18 -22.34 -6.62
N GLU A 84 20.62 -22.29 -7.83
CA GLU A 84 20.09 -23.43 -8.57
C GLU A 84 21.17 -24.22 -9.34
N GLY A 85 22.46 -23.84 -9.20
CA GLY A 85 23.58 -24.49 -9.86
C GLY A 85 23.65 -24.25 -11.38
N ARG A 86 22.94 -23.23 -11.89
CA ARG A 86 22.89 -22.87 -13.32
C ARG A 86 23.21 -21.37 -13.49
N PRO A 87 24.41 -20.91 -13.11
CA PRO A 87 24.76 -19.50 -13.18
C PRO A 87 24.73 -19.00 -14.62
N GLN A 88 23.98 -17.93 -14.87
CA GLN A 88 23.91 -17.23 -16.15
C GLN A 88 24.26 -15.74 -15.99
N PRO A 89 24.82 -15.11 -17.05
CA PRO A 89 25.09 -13.69 -17.06
C PRO A 89 23.87 -12.85 -16.70
N LEU A 90 24.06 -11.82 -15.87
CA LEU A 90 23.00 -10.91 -15.47
C LEU A 90 22.93 -9.73 -16.43
N TYR A 91 21.87 -9.67 -17.23
CA TYR A 91 21.58 -8.52 -18.09
C TYR A 91 21.06 -7.34 -17.28
N LEU A 92 21.64 -6.15 -17.50
CA LEU A 92 21.19 -4.92 -16.88
C LEU A 92 20.19 -4.17 -17.76
N TYR A 93 19.21 -3.57 -17.10
CA TYR A 93 18.28 -2.64 -17.74
C TYR A 93 18.92 -1.27 -17.94
N THR A 94 18.43 -0.49 -18.91
CA THR A 94 18.94 0.87 -19.19
C THR A 94 18.99 1.75 -17.94
N HIS A 95 17.96 1.69 -17.07
CA HIS A 95 17.92 2.48 -15.84
C HIS A 95 18.97 2.05 -14.80
N GLN A 96 19.36 0.78 -14.76
CA GLN A 96 20.44 0.29 -13.88
C GLN A 96 21.81 0.76 -14.38
N LEU A 97 22.02 0.80 -15.69
CA LEU A 97 23.24 1.35 -16.29
C LEU A 97 23.37 2.85 -16.07
N GLN A 98 22.26 3.59 -16.20
CA GLN A 98 22.22 5.02 -15.89
C GLN A 98 22.53 5.29 -14.40
N ALA A 99 21.98 4.46 -13.51
CA ALA A 99 22.24 4.55 -12.07
C ALA A 99 23.72 4.23 -11.74
N LEU A 100 24.29 3.23 -12.40
CA LEU A 100 25.72 2.90 -12.28
C LEU A 100 26.60 4.09 -12.68
N ALA A 101 26.32 4.71 -13.84
CA ALA A 101 27.09 5.88 -14.30
C ALA A 101 27.01 7.05 -13.30
N LYS A 102 25.80 7.40 -12.83
CA LYS A 102 25.59 8.45 -11.84
C LYS A 102 26.32 8.18 -10.53
N ALA A 103 26.27 6.94 -10.04
CA ALA A 103 26.95 6.54 -8.81
C ALA A 103 28.48 6.62 -8.93
N GLN A 104 29.05 6.23 -10.09
CA GLN A 104 30.48 6.33 -10.35
C GLN A 104 30.97 7.79 -10.39
N GLU A 105 30.13 8.70 -10.86
CA GLU A 105 30.35 10.15 -10.80
C GLU A 105 30.09 10.76 -9.40
N LYS A 106 29.76 9.94 -8.40
CA LYS A 106 29.37 10.37 -7.04
C LYS A 106 28.19 11.35 -7.03
N GLN A 107 27.27 11.19 -7.97
CA GLN A 107 26.04 11.98 -8.06
C GLN A 107 24.88 11.27 -7.37
N SER A 108 24.06 12.05 -6.64
CA SER A 108 22.79 11.56 -6.07
C SER A 108 21.76 11.43 -7.18
N TYR A 109 20.89 10.40 -7.12
CA TYR A 109 19.90 10.14 -8.17
C TYR A 109 18.66 9.42 -7.63
N ILE A 110 17.57 9.51 -8.38
CA ILE A 110 16.30 8.86 -8.05
C ILE A 110 15.86 7.96 -9.20
N VAL A 111 15.53 6.70 -8.91
CA VAL A 111 15.03 5.74 -9.88
C VAL A 111 13.52 5.58 -9.74
N THR A 112 12.80 5.99 -10.79
CA THR A 112 11.33 5.98 -10.86
C THR A 112 10.85 4.97 -11.90
N THR A 113 10.74 3.70 -11.50
CA THR A 113 10.37 2.59 -12.40
C THR A 113 9.37 1.65 -11.74
N GLY A 114 8.54 0.96 -12.54
CA GLY A 114 7.48 0.09 -12.02
C GLY A 114 7.93 -1.02 -11.05
N THR A 115 6.98 -1.68 -10.40
CA THR A 115 7.27 -2.83 -9.52
C THR A 115 7.84 -4.00 -10.34
N GLY A 116 8.85 -4.70 -9.79
CA GLY A 116 9.51 -5.80 -10.50
C GLY A 116 10.49 -5.38 -11.61
N SER A 117 10.83 -4.09 -11.73
CA SER A 117 11.82 -3.58 -12.68
C SER A 117 13.28 -3.86 -12.30
N GLY A 118 13.53 -4.37 -11.08
CA GLY A 118 14.88 -4.54 -10.55
C GLY A 118 15.52 -3.26 -9.98
N LYS A 119 14.72 -2.36 -9.39
CA LYS A 119 15.20 -1.14 -8.69
C LYS A 119 16.30 -1.43 -7.68
N SER A 120 16.24 -2.52 -6.92
CA SER A 120 17.27 -2.83 -5.92
C SER A 120 18.67 -2.90 -6.53
N LEU A 121 18.80 -3.50 -7.72
CA LEU A 121 20.07 -3.61 -8.42
C LEU A 121 20.60 -2.27 -8.93
N SER A 122 19.74 -1.25 -9.10
CA SER A 122 20.20 0.08 -9.52
C SER A 122 21.05 0.76 -8.45
N PHE A 123 20.90 0.41 -7.17
CA PHE A 123 21.76 0.91 -6.10
C PHE A 123 22.73 -0.14 -5.55
N PHE A 124 22.36 -1.42 -5.48
CA PHE A 124 23.28 -2.43 -4.94
C PHE A 124 24.50 -2.67 -5.82
N ILE A 125 24.34 -2.75 -7.14
CA ILE A 125 25.48 -2.94 -8.05
C ILE A 125 26.52 -1.82 -7.90
N PRO A 126 26.17 -0.52 -8.01
CA PRO A 126 27.16 0.53 -7.84
C PRO A 126 27.73 0.63 -6.42
N VAL A 127 26.92 0.38 -5.38
CA VAL A 127 27.40 0.38 -3.98
C VAL A 127 28.44 -0.72 -3.77
N ILE A 128 28.13 -1.95 -4.20
CA ILE A 128 29.02 -3.10 -4.05
C ILE A 128 30.28 -2.92 -4.92
N ASP A 129 30.14 -2.44 -6.17
CA ASP A 129 31.29 -2.08 -7.02
C ASP A 129 32.25 -1.12 -6.30
N ARG A 130 31.71 -0.08 -5.67
CA ARG A 130 32.49 0.90 -4.91
C ARG A 130 33.16 0.29 -3.68
N ILE A 131 32.44 -0.50 -2.90
CA ILE A 131 32.97 -1.20 -1.71
C ILE A 131 34.17 -2.07 -2.11
N LEU A 132 34.04 -2.87 -3.17
CA LEU A 132 35.09 -3.78 -3.62
C LEU A 132 36.33 -3.02 -4.11
N LYS A 133 36.14 -2.00 -4.97
CA LYS A 133 37.24 -1.13 -5.42
C LYS A 133 37.98 -0.46 -4.26
N THR A 134 37.26 -0.08 -3.20
CA THR A 134 37.89 0.51 -2.01
C THR A 134 38.63 -0.54 -1.18
N LYS A 135 38.10 -1.76 -1.05
CA LYS A 135 38.77 -2.84 -0.31
C LYS A 135 40.08 -3.31 -0.95
N ASP A 136 40.22 -3.19 -2.27
CA ASP A 136 41.49 -3.41 -2.95
C ASP A 136 42.59 -2.40 -2.54
N GLN A 137 42.18 -1.23 -2.02
CA GLN A 137 43.07 -0.11 -1.70
C GLN A 137 43.23 0.10 -0.19
N GLU A 138 42.20 -0.19 0.60
CA GLU A 138 42.08 0.11 2.01
C GLU A 138 41.62 -1.12 2.80
N THR A 139 42.23 -1.36 3.96
CA THR A 139 41.85 -2.47 4.87
C THR A 139 40.92 -2.04 6.00
N THR A 140 40.57 -0.75 6.10
CA THR A 140 39.73 -0.24 7.18
C THR A 140 38.28 -0.72 7.03
N ALA A 141 37.83 -1.48 8.03
CA ALA A 141 36.45 -1.95 8.15
C ALA A 141 35.53 -0.80 8.61
N ARG A 142 34.48 -0.53 7.85
CA ARG A 142 33.46 0.48 8.16
C ARG A 142 32.18 0.24 7.34
N THR A 143 31.07 0.75 7.85
CA THR A 143 29.80 0.81 7.12
C THR A 143 29.86 1.91 6.07
N ARG A 144 29.78 1.53 4.79
CA ARG A 144 29.87 2.45 3.64
C ARG A 144 28.50 2.82 3.08
N ALA A 145 27.50 1.98 3.29
CA ALA A 145 26.13 2.23 2.82
C ALA A 145 25.09 1.92 3.90
N ILE A 146 24.09 2.80 4.02
CA ILE A 146 22.87 2.55 4.80
C ILE A 146 21.69 2.50 3.85
N VAL A 147 20.90 1.42 3.91
CA VAL A 147 19.64 1.30 3.18
C VAL A 147 18.49 1.36 4.17
N ILE A 148 17.60 2.32 3.98
CA ILE A 148 16.41 2.52 4.80
C ILE A 148 15.20 2.00 4.04
N TYR A 149 14.52 1.03 4.64
CA TYR A 149 13.25 0.51 4.16
C TYR A 149 12.08 1.04 5.02
N PRO A 150 10.87 1.21 4.45
CA PRO A 150 9.70 1.61 5.22
C PRO A 150 9.15 0.48 6.10
N MET A 151 9.47 -0.78 5.80
CA MET A 151 8.96 -1.97 6.50
C MET A 151 10.05 -3.02 6.70
N ASN A 152 10.05 -3.71 7.85
CA ASN A 152 11.01 -4.77 8.16
C ASN A 152 10.95 -5.94 7.17
N ALA A 153 9.77 -6.28 6.66
CA ALA A 153 9.60 -7.35 5.68
C ALA A 153 10.41 -7.08 4.39
N LEU A 154 10.49 -5.82 3.95
CA LEU A 154 11.31 -5.44 2.80
C LEU A 154 12.80 -5.60 3.12
N ALA A 155 13.25 -5.12 4.28
CA ALA A 155 14.64 -5.30 4.71
C ALA A 155 15.06 -6.78 4.75
N ASN A 156 14.19 -7.66 5.27
CA ASN A 156 14.43 -9.11 5.34
C ASN A 156 14.53 -9.71 3.94
N SER A 157 13.57 -9.40 3.07
CA SER A 157 13.57 -9.89 1.69
C SER A 157 14.80 -9.44 0.91
N GLN A 158 15.27 -8.21 1.12
CA GLN A 158 16.48 -7.70 0.44
C GLN A 158 17.76 -8.30 1.03
N PHE A 159 17.79 -8.59 2.33
CA PHE A 159 18.88 -9.34 2.95
C PHE A 159 19.02 -10.74 2.33
N GLU A 160 17.90 -11.49 2.24
CA GLU A 160 17.87 -12.82 1.60
C GLU A 160 18.29 -12.77 0.12
N GLU A 161 17.91 -11.71 -0.60
CA GLU A 161 18.30 -11.54 -2.00
C GLU A 161 19.81 -11.29 -2.17
N LEU A 162 20.43 -10.52 -1.27
CA LEU A 162 21.88 -10.31 -1.26
C LEU A 162 22.63 -11.61 -0.93
N ASP A 163 22.11 -12.41 0.00
CA ASP A 163 22.66 -13.71 0.37
C ASP A 163 22.73 -14.68 -0.83
N LYS A 164 21.75 -14.61 -1.74
CA LYS A 164 21.79 -15.41 -2.99
C LYS A 164 22.98 -15.04 -3.88
N PHE A 165 23.38 -13.77 -3.93
CA PHE A 165 24.57 -13.36 -4.68
C PHE A 165 25.87 -13.83 -3.99
N LEU A 166 25.85 -13.90 -2.66
CA LEU A 166 26.95 -14.44 -1.84
C LEU A 166 27.00 -15.97 -1.81
N TYR A 167 26.04 -16.67 -2.42
CA TYR A 167 26.06 -18.13 -2.53
C TYR A 167 27.39 -18.62 -3.14
N GLY A 168 27.99 -19.66 -2.54
CA GLY A 168 29.31 -20.17 -2.95
C GLY A 168 30.52 -19.44 -2.38
N TYR A 169 30.33 -18.45 -1.49
CA TYR A 169 31.40 -17.77 -0.72
C TYR A 169 31.31 -18.08 0.79
N PRO A 170 31.58 -19.32 1.25
CA PRO A 170 31.46 -19.69 2.66
C PRO A 170 32.56 -19.09 3.56
N GLU A 171 33.77 -18.86 3.04
CA GLU A 171 34.85 -18.14 3.73
C GLU A 171 35.34 -16.99 2.85
N GLY A 172 35.53 -15.79 3.42
CA GLY A 172 36.05 -14.62 2.69
C GLY A 172 35.02 -13.95 1.77
N GLN A 173 33.80 -13.69 2.28
CA GLN A 173 32.80 -12.93 1.53
C GLN A 173 33.38 -11.59 1.02
N PRO A 174 33.14 -11.24 -0.26
CA PRO A 174 33.73 -10.04 -0.86
C PRO A 174 33.18 -8.75 -0.22
N PHE A 175 31.94 -8.78 0.29
CA PHE A 175 31.35 -7.72 1.10
C PHE A 175 30.46 -8.32 2.20
N THR A 176 30.21 -7.56 3.26
CA THR A 176 29.33 -7.96 4.36
C THR A 176 28.08 -7.07 4.41
N VAL A 177 26.95 -7.68 4.77
CA VAL A 177 25.68 -6.98 4.99
C VAL A 177 25.12 -7.40 6.35
N ALA A 178 24.54 -6.45 7.08
CA ALA A 178 23.81 -6.75 8.31
C ALA A 178 22.49 -5.99 8.37
N ARG A 179 21.56 -6.53 9.15
CA ARG A 179 20.25 -5.94 9.38
C ARG A 179 20.17 -5.38 10.81
N TYR A 180 19.59 -4.20 10.95
CA TYR A 180 19.38 -3.54 12.24
C TYR A 180 17.98 -2.91 12.26
N THR A 181 16.96 -3.73 12.49
CA THR A 181 15.53 -3.39 12.33
C THR A 181 14.72 -3.47 13.62
N GLY A 182 15.38 -3.81 14.74
CA GLY A 182 14.77 -4.02 16.04
C GLY A 182 14.28 -5.46 16.26
N GLN A 183 14.40 -6.32 15.25
CA GLN A 183 14.05 -7.74 15.32
C GLN A 183 15.24 -8.62 15.72
N GLU A 184 16.45 -8.05 15.72
CA GLU A 184 17.70 -8.71 16.07
C GLU A 184 17.80 -8.87 17.58
N SER A 185 18.26 -10.05 17.99
CA SER A 185 18.63 -10.39 19.37
C SER A 185 19.79 -9.53 19.87
N THR A 186 19.98 -9.49 21.20
CA THR A 186 21.09 -8.75 21.82
C THR A 186 22.45 -9.20 21.27
N SER A 187 22.66 -10.51 21.11
CA SER A 187 23.91 -11.07 20.57
C SER A 187 24.18 -10.66 19.11
N GLU A 188 23.13 -10.58 18.29
CA GLU A 188 23.28 -10.13 16.89
C GLU A 188 23.65 -8.64 16.83
N ARG A 189 23.03 -7.81 17.68
CA ARG A 189 23.37 -6.38 17.77
C ARG A 189 24.80 -6.17 18.25
N GLU A 190 25.23 -6.94 19.25
CA GLU A 190 26.62 -6.93 19.72
C GLU A 190 27.60 -7.37 18.63
N ALA A 191 27.26 -8.37 17.82
CA ALA A 191 28.09 -8.80 16.69
C ALA A 191 28.28 -7.65 15.67
N ILE A 192 27.21 -6.93 15.32
CA ILE A 192 27.28 -5.76 14.42
C ILE A 192 28.10 -4.62 15.04
N ALA A 193 27.97 -4.41 16.35
CA ALA A 193 28.75 -3.41 17.09
C ALA A 193 30.24 -3.79 17.25
N ASN A 194 30.56 -5.09 17.21
CA ASN A 194 31.94 -5.60 17.29
C ASN A 194 32.60 -5.71 15.92
N GLN A 195 31.82 -5.94 14.85
CA GLN A 195 32.29 -6.12 13.49
C GLN A 195 31.41 -5.34 12.52
N SER A 196 31.96 -4.29 11.93
CA SER A 196 31.23 -3.43 11.01
C SER A 196 30.83 -4.18 9.72
N PRO A 197 29.54 -4.14 9.33
CA PRO A 197 29.14 -4.56 8.00
C PRO A 197 29.53 -3.50 6.96
N ASP A 198 29.73 -3.87 5.70
CA ASP A 198 29.90 -2.85 4.63
C ASP A 198 28.57 -2.14 4.32
N ILE A 199 27.46 -2.88 4.42
CA ILE A 199 26.09 -2.40 4.14
C ILE A 199 25.19 -2.66 5.36
N LEU A 200 24.55 -1.61 5.87
CA LEU A 200 23.57 -1.71 6.95
C LEU A 200 22.15 -1.54 6.39
N LEU A 201 21.31 -2.56 6.56
CA LEU A 201 19.89 -2.53 6.23
C LEU A 201 19.08 -2.19 7.48
N THR A 202 18.27 -1.14 7.44
CA THR A 202 17.51 -0.68 8.59
C THR A 202 16.15 -0.11 8.18
N ASN A 203 15.36 0.32 9.16
CA ASN A 203 14.17 1.13 8.95
C ASN A 203 14.38 2.51 9.60
N PHE A 204 13.57 3.49 9.20
CA PHE A 204 13.75 4.88 9.66
C PHE A 204 13.57 5.03 11.18
N MET A 205 12.73 4.22 11.82
CA MET A 205 12.54 4.26 13.27
C MET A 205 13.77 3.74 14.00
N MET A 206 14.36 2.65 13.53
CA MET A 206 15.52 2.07 14.19
C MET A 206 16.76 2.96 14.00
N LEU A 207 16.93 3.57 12.83
CA LEU A 207 17.98 4.56 12.63
C LEU A 207 17.81 5.80 13.52
N GLU A 208 16.58 6.31 13.67
CA GLU A 208 16.28 7.41 14.60
C GLU A 208 16.63 7.04 16.04
N LEU A 209 16.28 5.82 16.47
CA LEU A 209 16.58 5.32 17.80
C LEU A 209 18.09 5.19 18.03
N ILE A 210 18.87 4.57 17.15
CA ILE A 210 20.32 4.41 17.40
C ILE A 210 21.10 5.73 17.35
N LEU A 211 20.57 6.75 16.65
CA LEU A 211 21.15 8.10 16.63
C LEU A 211 20.82 8.91 17.88
N THR A 212 19.75 8.57 18.59
CA THR A 212 19.25 9.32 19.76
C THR A 212 19.53 8.62 21.08
N ARG A 213 19.57 7.29 21.06
CA ARG A 213 19.94 6.46 22.19
C ARG A 213 21.44 6.51 22.38
N PHE A 214 21.83 6.79 23.61
CA PHE A 214 23.23 6.83 24.02
C PHE A 214 23.65 5.52 24.68
N ASP A 215 23.04 4.38 24.34
CA ASP A 215 23.58 3.09 24.79
C ASP A 215 24.89 2.75 24.04
N GLU A 216 25.70 1.87 24.62
CA GLU A 216 27.05 1.59 24.15
C GLU A 216 27.07 0.79 22.83
N VAL A 217 26.10 -0.10 22.64
CA VAL A 217 26.01 -0.93 21.43
C VAL A 217 25.60 -0.06 20.25
N ASP A 218 24.52 0.72 20.38
CA ASP A 218 24.03 1.63 19.34
C ASP A 218 25.10 2.66 18.96
N ARG A 219 25.83 3.21 19.94
CA ARG A 219 26.95 4.14 19.67
C ARG A 219 28.03 3.53 18.79
N ARG A 220 28.47 2.29 19.09
CA ARG A 220 29.49 1.62 18.27
C ARG A 220 29.01 1.33 16.85
N VAL A 221 27.74 0.95 16.68
CA VAL A 221 27.13 0.77 15.35
C VAL A 221 27.14 2.09 14.56
N VAL A 222 26.79 3.21 15.20
CA VAL A 222 26.83 4.54 14.56
C VAL A 222 28.27 4.97 14.25
N ASP A 223 29.23 4.70 15.14
CA ASP A 223 30.64 5.05 14.94
C ASP A 223 31.26 4.27 13.77
N HIS A 224 30.81 3.04 13.51
CA HIS A 224 31.18 2.29 12.30
C HIS A 224 30.70 2.94 11.00
N CYS A 225 29.74 3.87 11.06
CA CYS A 225 29.26 4.60 9.88
C CYS A 225 30.10 5.85 9.57
N GLN A 226 31.18 6.13 10.30
CA GLN A 226 32.08 7.23 9.97
C GLN A 226 32.70 7.03 8.57
N GLY A 227 32.57 8.03 7.71
CA GLY A 227 32.95 7.93 6.29
C GLY A 227 31.88 7.28 5.40
N LEU A 228 30.61 7.33 5.80
CA LEU A 228 29.46 6.86 5.01
C LEU A 228 29.47 7.47 3.60
N GLU A 229 29.42 6.61 2.58
CA GLU A 229 29.47 7.03 1.16
C GLU A 229 28.07 7.05 0.53
N PHE A 230 27.17 6.17 0.96
CA PHE A 230 25.83 6.03 0.38
C PHE A 230 24.70 6.01 1.42
N LEU A 231 23.63 6.73 1.13
CA LEU A 231 22.36 6.63 1.85
C LEU A 231 21.24 6.36 0.85
N ILE A 232 20.58 5.22 1.03
CA ILE A 232 19.52 4.76 0.15
C ILE A 232 18.19 4.85 0.90
N LEU A 233 17.20 5.50 0.29
CA LEU A 233 15.80 5.45 0.73
C LEU A 233 14.99 4.67 -0.29
N ASP A 234 14.55 3.47 0.08
CA ASP A 234 13.70 2.66 -0.79
C ASP A 234 12.22 3.00 -0.60
N GLU A 235 11.44 2.79 -1.65
CA GLU A 235 10.02 3.12 -1.72
C GLU A 235 9.69 4.54 -1.27
N LEU A 236 10.37 5.53 -1.86
CA LEU A 236 10.24 6.96 -1.56
C LEU A 236 8.79 7.47 -1.52
N HIS A 237 7.90 6.84 -2.28
CA HIS A 237 6.47 7.18 -2.31
C HIS A 237 5.75 6.98 -0.97
N THR A 238 6.33 6.19 -0.07
CA THR A 238 5.81 5.96 1.29
C THR A 238 6.11 7.12 2.22
N TYR A 239 7.18 7.89 1.99
CA TYR A 239 7.62 8.99 2.84
C TYR A 239 6.88 10.29 2.50
N ARG A 240 5.61 10.38 2.92
CA ARG A 240 4.73 11.54 2.70
C ARG A 240 4.12 12.08 3.98
N GLY A 241 3.62 13.32 3.94
CA GLY A 241 3.01 13.98 5.09
C GLY A 241 3.95 14.07 6.29
N ARG A 242 3.44 13.79 7.50
CA ARG A 242 4.23 13.80 8.74
C ARG A 242 5.43 12.86 8.68
N GLN A 243 5.22 11.62 8.23
CA GLN A 243 6.29 10.61 8.16
C GLN A 243 7.42 11.07 7.24
N GLY A 244 7.10 11.70 6.10
CA GLY A 244 8.12 12.27 5.20
C GLY A 244 8.94 13.37 5.86
N ALA A 245 8.32 14.22 6.67
CA ALA A 245 9.03 15.25 7.44
C ALA A 245 9.96 14.65 8.50
N ASP A 246 9.50 13.62 9.23
CA ASP A 246 10.30 12.91 10.23
C ASP A 246 11.56 12.30 9.60
N VAL A 247 11.41 11.60 8.45
CA VAL A 247 12.54 11.04 7.71
C VAL A 247 13.47 12.13 7.19
N ALA A 248 12.95 13.27 6.74
CA ALA A 248 13.77 14.37 6.25
C ALA A 248 14.68 14.96 7.36
N LEU A 249 14.17 15.06 8.59
CA LEU A 249 14.96 15.51 9.74
C LEU A 249 15.96 14.44 10.19
N LEU A 250 15.57 13.17 10.16
CA LEU A 250 16.47 12.03 10.41
C LEU A 250 17.69 12.06 9.49
N VAL A 251 17.48 12.23 8.17
CA VAL A 251 18.59 12.30 7.19
C VAL A 251 19.54 13.45 7.51
N ARG A 252 19.01 14.63 7.84
CA ARG A 252 19.84 15.79 8.23
C ARG A 252 20.66 15.51 9.48
N ARG A 253 20.06 14.87 10.48
CA ARG A 253 20.74 14.49 11.73
C ARG A 253 21.84 13.47 11.48
N LEU A 254 21.60 12.46 10.64
CA LEU A 254 22.61 11.49 10.25
C LEU A 254 23.80 12.17 9.58
N ARG A 255 23.53 13.05 8.61
CA ARG A 255 24.57 13.80 7.88
C ARG A 255 25.43 14.64 8.81
N GLU A 256 24.80 15.37 9.73
CA GLU A 256 25.50 16.19 10.72
C GLU A 256 26.33 15.32 11.68
N ARG A 257 25.74 14.24 12.20
CA ARG A 257 26.40 13.32 13.14
C ARG A 257 27.64 12.65 12.55
N LEU A 258 27.61 12.33 11.26
CA LEU A 258 28.68 11.62 10.55
C LEU A 258 29.57 12.54 9.70
N GLN A 259 29.32 13.86 9.72
CA GLN A 259 29.99 14.84 8.85
C GLN A 259 29.99 14.43 7.37
N ALA A 260 28.87 13.84 6.93
CA ALA A 260 28.76 13.17 5.64
C ALA A 260 28.34 14.15 4.52
N ASP A 261 29.15 15.19 4.28
CA ASP A 261 28.83 16.25 3.32
C ASP A 261 28.75 15.75 1.88
N LYS A 262 29.56 14.75 1.53
CA LYS A 262 29.68 14.15 0.20
C LYS A 262 28.83 12.89 0.02
N LEU A 263 27.87 12.65 0.91
CA LEU A 263 26.99 11.48 0.89
C LEU A 263 26.20 11.41 -0.42
N VAL A 264 26.30 10.28 -1.12
CA VAL A 264 25.50 9.98 -2.30
C VAL A 264 24.13 9.48 -1.86
N CYS A 265 23.12 10.28 -2.13
CA CYS A 265 21.73 9.99 -1.78
C CYS A 265 21.03 9.30 -2.96
N ILE A 266 20.52 8.09 -2.74
CA ILE A 266 19.85 7.31 -3.77
C ILE A 266 18.41 7.04 -3.32
N GLY A 267 17.46 7.35 -4.20
CA GLY A 267 16.05 7.08 -3.96
C GLY A 267 15.49 6.12 -4.98
N THR A 268 14.60 5.22 -4.56
CA THR A 268 13.86 4.34 -5.45
C THR A 268 12.37 4.49 -5.22
N SER A 269 11.58 4.47 -6.28
CA SER A 269 10.13 4.53 -6.17
C SER A 269 9.41 3.90 -7.35
N ALA A 270 8.31 3.21 -7.08
CA ALA A 270 7.39 2.76 -8.12
C ALA A 270 6.48 3.88 -8.65
N THR A 271 6.08 4.83 -7.81
CA THR A 271 5.00 5.77 -8.11
C THR A 271 5.15 7.08 -7.33
N MET A 272 5.48 8.20 -7.98
CA MET A 272 5.54 9.50 -7.26
C MET A 272 4.69 10.61 -7.88
N SER A 273 4.45 10.61 -9.19
CA SER A 273 3.55 11.57 -9.84
C SER A 273 2.91 10.95 -11.09
N SER A 274 1.59 11.08 -11.21
CA SER A 274 0.80 10.59 -12.34
C SER A 274 0.23 11.71 -13.22
N THR A 275 0.52 12.96 -12.89
CA THR A 275 -0.06 14.15 -13.51
C THR A 275 1.02 15.04 -14.12
N GLY A 276 0.76 15.54 -15.33
CA GLY A 276 1.68 16.43 -16.06
C GLY A 276 2.58 15.70 -17.07
N SER A 277 3.40 16.48 -17.77
CA SER A 277 4.40 15.97 -18.71
C SER A 277 5.49 15.15 -18.00
N LEU A 278 6.35 14.46 -18.75
CA LEU A 278 7.53 13.81 -18.16
C LEU A 278 8.42 14.81 -17.39
N ALA A 279 8.61 16.02 -17.93
CA ALA A 279 9.40 17.06 -17.28
C ALA A 279 8.77 17.51 -15.94
N ASP A 280 7.46 17.74 -15.90
CA ASP A 280 6.74 18.13 -14.67
C ASP A 280 6.85 17.06 -13.59
N ARG A 281 6.76 15.78 -13.99
CA ARG A 281 6.95 14.63 -13.11
C ARG A 281 8.37 14.61 -12.54
N ASN A 282 9.39 14.73 -13.39
CA ASN A 282 10.79 14.73 -12.96
C ASN A 282 11.10 15.90 -12.02
N LYS A 283 10.57 17.10 -12.32
CA LYS A 283 10.66 18.28 -11.45
C LYS A 283 10.07 18.03 -10.07
N THR A 284 8.84 17.51 -10.03
CA THR A 284 8.16 17.22 -8.77
C THR A 284 8.95 16.21 -7.93
N VAL A 285 9.45 15.13 -8.55
CA VAL A 285 10.26 14.12 -7.87
C VAL A 285 11.58 14.71 -7.35
N ALA A 286 12.27 15.50 -8.17
CA ALA A 286 13.52 16.15 -7.80
C ALA A 286 13.34 17.11 -6.62
N GLU A 287 12.27 17.89 -6.57
CA GLU A 287 11.96 18.78 -5.45
C GLU A 287 11.67 18.01 -4.16
N VAL A 288 10.86 16.96 -4.22
CA VAL A 288 10.54 16.12 -3.05
C VAL A 288 11.79 15.41 -2.54
N ALA A 289 12.55 14.78 -3.43
CA ALA A 289 13.78 14.09 -3.08
C ALA A 289 14.81 15.06 -2.48
N SER A 290 14.97 16.26 -3.07
CA SER A 290 15.88 17.27 -2.53
C SER A 290 15.53 17.68 -1.10
N LYS A 291 14.23 17.87 -0.82
CA LYS A 291 13.74 18.19 0.53
C LYS A 291 13.98 17.05 1.51
N LEU A 292 13.69 15.82 1.09
CA LEU A 292 13.82 14.63 1.92
C LEU A 292 15.28 14.35 2.27
N PHE A 293 16.18 14.35 1.29
CA PHE A 293 17.59 14.08 1.50
C PHE A 293 18.38 15.27 2.08
N GLY A 294 17.84 16.49 1.98
CA GLY A 294 18.58 17.69 2.34
C GLY A 294 19.78 17.94 1.41
N ALA A 295 19.71 17.46 0.17
CA ALA A 295 20.75 17.58 -0.85
C ALA A 295 20.13 18.03 -2.17
N ARG A 296 20.89 18.73 -3.03
CA ARG A 296 20.38 19.18 -4.33
C ARG A 296 20.30 17.98 -5.30
N ILE A 297 19.11 17.67 -5.77
CA ILE A 297 18.83 16.67 -6.80
C ILE A 297 18.05 17.40 -7.91
N SER A 298 18.52 17.31 -9.15
CA SER A 298 17.91 17.99 -10.29
C SER A 298 17.08 17.04 -11.15
N GLU A 299 16.31 17.59 -12.09
CA GLU A 299 15.41 16.83 -12.98
C GLU A 299 16.15 15.79 -13.84
N GLN A 300 17.41 16.08 -14.16
CA GLN A 300 18.35 15.23 -14.91
C GLN A 300 18.99 14.12 -14.05
N ASP A 301 18.75 14.14 -12.74
CA ASP A 301 19.13 13.07 -11.81
C ASP A 301 17.98 12.10 -11.55
N ILE A 302 16.84 12.29 -12.25
CA ILE A 302 15.69 11.39 -12.23
C ILE A 302 15.83 10.38 -13.37
N ILE A 303 15.99 9.13 -13.00
CA ILE A 303 16.14 7.99 -13.90
C ILE A 303 14.76 7.31 -14.02
N GLY A 304 14.18 7.39 -15.21
CA GLY A 304 12.91 6.74 -15.54
C GLY A 304 13.08 5.32 -16.08
N GLU A 305 11.98 4.67 -16.43
CA GLU A 305 12.01 3.39 -17.15
C GLU A 305 12.20 3.60 -18.65
N THR A 306 12.95 2.70 -19.28
CA THR A 306 13.03 2.60 -20.75
C THR A 306 12.32 1.33 -21.16
N LEU A 307 11.11 1.49 -21.70
CA LEU A 307 10.27 0.39 -22.12
C LEU A 307 10.58 0.01 -23.57
N GLU A 308 10.44 -1.27 -23.86
CA GLU A 308 10.63 -1.86 -25.19
C GLU A 308 9.40 -2.71 -25.53
N ARG A 309 8.97 -2.60 -26.80
CA ARG A 309 7.91 -3.44 -27.33
C ARG A 309 8.41 -4.85 -27.58
N VAL A 310 7.56 -5.82 -27.23
CA VAL A 310 7.73 -7.24 -27.53
C VAL A 310 7.22 -7.53 -28.93
N THR A 311 6.05 -7.00 -29.27
CA THR A 311 5.36 -7.25 -30.53
C THR A 311 5.97 -6.44 -31.67
N ASP A 312 5.55 -6.73 -32.90
CA ASP A 312 6.05 -6.07 -34.11
C ASP A 312 5.99 -4.54 -34.00
N PRO A 313 7.16 -3.85 -33.94
CA PRO A 313 7.22 -2.40 -33.74
C PRO A 313 6.64 -1.61 -34.91
N LEU A 314 6.49 -2.23 -36.09
CA LEU A 314 5.94 -1.61 -37.30
C LEU A 314 4.41 -1.65 -37.35
N LYS A 315 3.76 -2.37 -36.43
CA LYS A 315 2.30 -2.50 -36.39
C LYS A 315 1.73 -1.80 -35.15
N ASP A 316 0.75 -0.95 -35.39
CA ASP A 316 -0.10 -0.35 -34.36
C ASP A 316 -1.47 -1.03 -34.31
N VAL A 317 -2.37 -0.51 -33.47
CA VAL A 317 -3.74 -1.04 -33.35
C VAL A 317 -4.52 -0.91 -34.67
N ALA A 318 -4.32 0.16 -35.42
CA ALA A 318 -4.99 0.37 -36.70
C ALA A 318 -4.54 -0.66 -37.75
N ALA A 319 -3.25 -1.01 -37.78
CA ALA A 319 -2.67 -1.98 -38.69
C ALA A 319 -3.24 -3.39 -38.49
N VAL A 320 -3.58 -3.77 -37.25
CA VAL A 320 -4.11 -5.11 -36.93
C VAL A 320 -5.64 -5.17 -36.88
N GLN A 321 -6.32 -4.02 -36.98
CA GLN A 321 -7.77 -3.91 -36.75
C GLN A 321 -8.61 -4.90 -37.59
N LYS A 322 -8.23 -5.10 -38.86
CA LYS A 322 -8.95 -6.00 -39.79
C LYS A 322 -8.87 -7.47 -39.38
N ASP A 323 -7.81 -7.86 -38.67
CA ASP A 323 -7.55 -9.24 -38.27
C ASP A 323 -8.01 -9.53 -36.84
N LEU A 324 -8.35 -8.49 -36.05
CA LEU A 324 -8.80 -8.63 -34.67
C LEU A 324 -10.08 -9.46 -34.54
N ALA A 325 -11.05 -9.28 -35.44
CA ALA A 325 -12.30 -10.05 -35.41
C ALA A 325 -12.03 -11.56 -35.51
N VAL A 326 -11.13 -11.96 -36.41
CA VAL A 326 -10.71 -13.36 -36.58
C VAL A 326 -9.93 -13.84 -35.36
N ALA A 327 -9.05 -13.00 -34.81
CA ALA A 327 -8.26 -13.34 -33.62
C ALA A 327 -9.15 -13.55 -32.38
N VAL A 328 -10.17 -12.72 -32.17
CA VAL A 328 -11.13 -12.84 -31.07
C VAL A 328 -12.04 -14.07 -31.22
N ALA A 329 -12.35 -14.48 -32.46
CA ALA A 329 -13.18 -15.64 -32.72
C ALA A 329 -12.48 -17.01 -32.48
N ARG A 330 -11.18 -17.01 -32.16
CA ARG A 330 -10.43 -18.25 -31.88
C ARG A 330 -10.94 -18.92 -30.61
N THR A 331 -11.11 -20.24 -30.67
CA THR A 331 -11.52 -21.05 -29.51
C THR A 331 -10.37 -21.39 -28.58
N GLN A 332 -9.13 -21.31 -29.07
CA GLN A 332 -7.91 -21.59 -28.32
C GLN A 332 -6.77 -20.68 -28.81
N PHE A 333 -5.87 -20.34 -27.88
CA PHE A 333 -4.67 -19.56 -28.16
C PHE A 333 -3.45 -20.45 -27.95
N ALA A 334 -2.69 -20.66 -29.02
CA ALA A 334 -1.43 -21.37 -29.03
C ALA A 334 -0.55 -20.79 -30.15
N TRP A 335 0.74 -20.67 -29.89
CA TRP A 335 1.73 -20.20 -30.86
C TRP A 335 2.84 -21.24 -30.96
N ALA A 336 3.34 -21.47 -32.18
CA ALA A 336 4.42 -22.42 -32.41
C ALA A 336 5.72 -21.97 -31.74
N ASP A 337 6.00 -20.67 -31.77
CA ASP A 337 7.16 -20.04 -31.19
C ASP A 337 6.87 -18.58 -30.79
N PHE A 338 7.90 -17.92 -30.28
CA PHE A 338 7.83 -16.52 -29.88
C PHE A 338 7.62 -15.57 -31.07
N ASP A 339 8.15 -15.87 -32.25
CA ASP A 339 7.98 -14.98 -33.41
C ASP A 339 6.55 -14.98 -33.95
N ALA A 340 5.87 -16.13 -33.95
CA ALA A 340 4.45 -16.23 -34.23
C ALA A 340 3.60 -15.43 -33.21
N PHE A 341 4.01 -15.41 -31.94
CA PHE A 341 3.36 -14.60 -30.91
C PHE A 341 3.51 -13.09 -31.15
N ARG A 342 4.70 -12.64 -31.60
CA ARG A 342 5.02 -11.22 -31.78
C ARG A 342 4.21 -10.54 -32.87
N VAL A 343 3.81 -11.28 -33.89
CA VAL A 343 3.05 -10.75 -35.04
C VAL A 343 1.54 -10.97 -34.91
N ASP A 344 1.10 -11.63 -33.84
CA ASP A 344 -0.31 -11.92 -33.61
C ASP A 344 -1.13 -10.63 -33.37
N PRO A 345 -2.28 -10.46 -34.06
CA PRO A 345 -3.13 -9.28 -33.91
C PRO A 345 -3.55 -8.99 -32.46
N LEU A 346 -3.92 -10.03 -31.70
CA LEU A 346 -4.36 -9.86 -30.33
C LEU A 346 -3.17 -9.58 -29.42
N SER A 347 -1.99 -10.17 -29.65
CA SER A 347 -0.76 -9.80 -28.94
C SER A 347 -0.42 -8.33 -29.10
N ILE A 348 -0.46 -7.80 -30.33
CA ILE A 348 -0.19 -6.39 -30.62
C ILE A 348 -1.21 -5.48 -29.93
N TRP A 349 -2.50 -5.82 -30.05
CA TRP A 349 -3.56 -5.06 -29.40
C TRP A 349 -3.40 -5.05 -27.88
N VAL A 350 -3.11 -6.21 -27.29
CA VAL A 350 -2.96 -6.38 -25.84
C VAL A 350 -1.75 -5.59 -25.32
N GLU A 351 -0.61 -5.62 -26.01
CA GLU A 351 0.55 -4.81 -25.62
C GLU A 351 0.25 -3.31 -25.65
N LEU A 352 -0.36 -2.83 -26.73
CA LEU A 352 -0.60 -1.39 -26.96
C LEU A 352 -1.76 -0.80 -26.15
N ASN A 353 -2.58 -1.65 -25.51
CA ASN A 353 -3.69 -1.20 -24.67
C ASN A 353 -3.48 -1.50 -23.18
N LEU A 354 -2.81 -2.60 -22.84
CA LEU A 354 -2.67 -3.08 -21.45
C LEU A 354 -1.22 -3.08 -20.94
N GLY A 355 -0.22 -2.94 -21.83
CA GLY A 355 1.20 -2.93 -21.49
C GLY A 355 1.85 -1.55 -21.59
N ILE A 356 1.83 -0.96 -22.80
CA ILE A 356 2.57 0.24 -23.17
C ILE A 356 1.67 1.22 -23.92
N GLU A 357 1.73 2.49 -23.54
CA GLU A 357 1.21 3.64 -24.30
C GLU A 357 2.35 4.28 -25.11
N LEU A 358 2.05 4.62 -26.37
CA LEU A 358 2.97 5.29 -27.31
C LEU A 358 2.51 6.73 -27.59
N PRO A 359 2.85 7.70 -26.73
CA PRO A 359 2.59 9.12 -26.99
C PRO A 359 3.45 9.66 -28.14
N ASP A 360 2.91 10.56 -28.97
CA ASP A 360 3.57 11.04 -30.21
C ASP A 360 4.94 11.71 -29.99
N ASN A 361 5.12 12.39 -28.84
CA ASN A 361 6.31 13.19 -28.55
C ASN A 361 6.99 12.83 -27.21
N GLU A 362 6.68 11.67 -26.65
CA GLU A 362 7.31 11.17 -25.42
C GLU A 362 7.78 9.72 -25.61
N PRO A 363 8.80 9.27 -24.87
CA PRO A 363 9.16 7.85 -24.87
C PRO A 363 7.98 6.95 -24.47
N PRO A 364 7.98 5.67 -24.90
CA PRO A 364 6.98 4.71 -24.49
C PRO A 364 6.83 4.68 -22.97
N ARG A 365 5.58 4.72 -22.50
CA ARG A 365 5.25 4.71 -21.07
C ARG A 365 4.29 3.57 -20.76
N ARG A 366 4.22 3.19 -19.49
CA ARG A 366 3.32 2.13 -19.04
C ARG A 366 1.85 2.51 -19.32
N ALA A 367 1.08 1.56 -19.84
CA ALA A 367 -0.35 1.73 -19.99
C ALA A 367 -1.06 1.81 -18.63
N LYS A 368 -2.06 2.68 -18.52
CA LYS A 368 -2.89 2.75 -17.31
C LYS A 368 -3.65 1.42 -17.12
N PRO A 369 -3.65 0.85 -15.90
CA PRO A 369 -4.49 -0.30 -15.61
C PRO A 369 -5.97 0.01 -15.90
N MET A 370 -6.69 -0.98 -16.41
CA MET A 370 -8.12 -0.88 -16.68
C MET A 370 -8.84 -2.13 -16.20
N THR A 371 -10.15 -2.03 -15.92
CA THR A 371 -10.92 -3.22 -15.54
C THR A 371 -11.04 -4.19 -16.71
N ILE A 372 -11.32 -5.46 -16.43
CA ILE A 372 -11.57 -6.44 -17.50
C ILE A 372 -12.76 -6.01 -18.37
N GLN A 373 -13.81 -5.42 -17.79
CA GLN A 373 -14.93 -4.87 -18.54
C GLN A 373 -14.49 -3.79 -19.52
N ALA A 374 -13.77 -2.76 -19.04
CA ALA A 374 -13.30 -1.66 -19.90
C ALA A 374 -12.37 -2.16 -21.03
N ALA A 375 -11.46 -3.10 -20.72
CA ALA A 375 -10.61 -3.72 -21.73
C ALA A 375 -11.43 -4.50 -22.77
N SER A 376 -12.47 -5.21 -22.34
CA SER A 376 -13.34 -6.01 -23.21
C SER A 376 -14.21 -5.12 -24.10
N GLU A 377 -14.74 -4.03 -23.58
CA GLU A 377 -15.49 -3.03 -24.35
C GLU A 377 -14.62 -2.39 -25.43
N LYS A 378 -13.38 -2.03 -25.08
CA LYS A 378 -12.43 -1.47 -26.03
C LYS A 378 -12.06 -2.48 -27.12
N LEU A 379 -11.74 -3.72 -26.74
CA LEU A 379 -11.44 -4.78 -27.71
C LEU A 379 -12.64 -5.07 -28.61
N ALA A 380 -13.85 -5.11 -28.07
CA ALA A 380 -15.07 -5.34 -28.82
C ALA A 380 -15.33 -4.22 -29.84
N HIS A 381 -15.06 -2.97 -29.46
CA HIS A 381 -15.14 -1.83 -30.36
C HIS A 381 -14.13 -1.95 -31.51
N ASP A 382 -12.85 -2.19 -31.19
CA ASP A 382 -11.77 -2.26 -32.17
C ASP A 382 -11.94 -3.47 -33.11
N ALA A 383 -12.35 -4.62 -32.58
CA ALA A 383 -12.58 -5.86 -33.32
C ALA A 383 -13.97 -5.94 -33.97
N ARG A 384 -14.88 -4.99 -33.69
CA ARG A 384 -16.27 -4.97 -34.15
C ARG A 384 -17.04 -6.27 -33.84
N CYS A 385 -16.94 -6.72 -32.59
CA CYS A 385 -17.57 -7.96 -32.12
C CYS A 385 -18.41 -7.73 -30.84
N LYS A 386 -19.02 -8.80 -30.30
CA LYS A 386 -19.77 -8.72 -29.04
C LYS A 386 -18.80 -8.63 -27.85
N ILE A 387 -19.16 -7.85 -26.83
CA ILE A 387 -18.36 -7.66 -25.61
C ILE A 387 -18.04 -8.99 -24.92
N ASP A 388 -19.01 -9.92 -24.84
CA ASP A 388 -18.79 -11.23 -24.21
C ASP A 388 -17.75 -12.07 -24.96
N ALA A 389 -17.75 -12.02 -26.30
CA ALA A 389 -16.76 -12.71 -27.12
C ALA A 389 -15.35 -12.12 -26.91
N ALA A 390 -15.24 -10.78 -26.90
CA ALA A 390 -13.99 -10.10 -26.59
C ALA A 390 -13.47 -10.42 -25.19
N ARG A 391 -14.36 -10.44 -24.17
CA ARG A 391 -14.03 -10.78 -22.79
C ARG A 391 -13.48 -12.20 -22.66
N MET A 392 -14.17 -13.18 -23.26
CA MET A 392 -13.73 -14.57 -23.25
C MET A 392 -12.37 -14.73 -23.95
N ALA A 393 -12.21 -14.15 -25.15
CA ALA A 393 -10.97 -14.21 -25.90
C ALA A 393 -9.80 -13.58 -25.14
N LEU A 394 -10.00 -12.40 -24.55
CA LEU A 394 -8.97 -11.70 -23.77
C LEU A 394 -8.53 -12.52 -22.55
N GLN A 395 -9.47 -13.10 -21.79
CA GLN A 395 -9.14 -13.93 -20.64
C GLN A 395 -8.36 -15.20 -21.03
N GLN A 396 -8.78 -15.86 -22.11
CA GLN A 396 -8.09 -17.05 -22.61
C GLN A 396 -6.70 -16.72 -23.16
N PHE A 397 -6.58 -15.61 -23.91
CA PHE A 397 -5.31 -15.11 -24.44
C PHE A 397 -4.32 -14.81 -23.31
N LEU A 398 -4.72 -14.09 -22.27
CA LEU A 398 -3.84 -13.70 -21.16
C LEU A 398 -3.28 -14.94 -20.42
N VAL A 399 -4.10 -15.96 -20.25
CA VAL A 399 -3.66 -17.24 -19.65
C VAL A 399 -2.71 -17.98 -20.58
N ALA A 400 -3.02 -18.08 -21.87
CA ALA A 400 -2.18 -18.78 -22.85
C ALA A 400 -0.83 -18.07 -23.09
N ALA A 401 -0.81 -16.74 -23.10
CA ALA A 401 0.41 -15.95 -23.27
C ALA A 401 1.44 -16.20 -22.15
N HIS A 402 1.01 -16.72 -21.00
CA HIS A 402 1.90 -17.11 -19.91
C HIS A 402 2.74 -18.36 -20.23
N GLU A 403 2.30 -19.22 -21.15
CA GLU A 403 3.02 -20.46 -21.50
C GLU A 403 4.15 -20.21 -22.51
N ILE A 404 4.07 -19.14 -23.29
CA ILE A 404 5.12 -18.76 -24.23
C ILE A 404 6.36 -18.27 -23.47
N ARG A 405 7.54 -18.51 -24.04
CA ARG A 405 8.83 -18.05 -23.50
C ARG A 405 9.53 -17.19 -24.54
N THR A 406 10.02 -16.02 -24.13
CA THR A 406 10.97 -15.24 -24.94
C THR A 406 12.31 -15.98 -25.03
N PRO A 407 13.25 -15.57 -25.91
CA PRO A 407 14.59 -16.17 -25.99
C PRO A 407 15.36 -16.17 -24.65
N GLN A 408 14.94 -15.34 -23.69
CA GLN A 408 15.51 -15.25 -22.35
C GLN A 408 14.74 -16.08 -21.31
N GLY A 409 13.83 -16.96 -21.73
CA GLY A 409 13.14 -17.90 -20.85
C GLY A 409 12.04 -17.32 -19.97
N ARG A 410 11.52 -16.12 -20.28
CA ARG A 410 10.43 -15.48 -19.52
C ARG A 410 9.12 -15.39 -20.32
N PRO A 411 7.95 -15.33 -19.67
CA PRO A 411 6.70 -15.01 -20.35
C PRO A 411 6.75 -13.61 -20.98
N PRO A 412 6.30 -13.43 -22.24
CA PRO A 412 6.30 -12.12 -22.89
C PRO A 412 5.36 -11.13 -22.22
N PHE A 413 4.16 -11.59 -21.82
CA PHE A 413 3.15 -10.81 -21.11
C PHE A 413 2.84 -11.44 -19.75
N ALA A 414 3.70 -11.15 -18.77
CA ALA A 414 3.35 -11.40 -17.38
C ALA A 414 2.28 -10.38 -16.95
N PHE A 415 1.01 -10.79 -16.93
CA PHE A 415 -0.08 -9.95 -16.48
C PHE A 415 -0.31 -10.07 -14.97
N LYS A 416 -0.84 -8.99 -14.40
CA LYS A 416 -1.27 -8.90 -13.01
C LYS A 416 -2.75 -8.56 -12.97
N LEU A 417 -3.43 -9.18 -12.01
CA LEU A 417 -4.81 -8.86 -11.67
C LEU A 417 -4.80 -8.15 -10.30
N HIS A 418 -5.07 -6.85 -10.30
CA HIS A 418 -5.09 -6.03 -9.11
C HIS A 418 -6.50 -6.01 -8.52
N GLN A 419 -6.77 -6.94 -7.62
CA GLN A 419 -7.99 -6.95 -6.83
C GLN A 419 -7.78 -6.13 -5.55
N PHE A 420 -8.52 -5.04 -5.41
CA PHE A 420 -8.57 -4.27 -4.17
C PHE A 420 -9.70 -4.80 -3.30
N ILE A 421 -9.41 -5.07 -2.03
CA ILE A 421 -10.40 -5.50 -1.05
C ILE A 421 -10.28 -4.56 0.14
N SER A 422 -11.38 -3.90 0.48
CA SER A 422 -11.45 -2.99 1.62
C SER A 422 -12.24 -3.62 2.76
N GLY A 423 -11.81 -3.37 3.99
CA GLY A 423 -12.56 -3.77 5.19
C GLY A 423 -13.96 -3.16 5.19
N PRO A 424 -14.95 -3.85 5.80
CA PRO A 424 -16.25 -3.24 6.06
C PRO A 424 -16.03 -2.04 6.99
N GLY A 425 -16.21 -0.84 6.45
CA GLY A 425 -16.05 0.41 7.19
C GLY A 425 -17.12 0.60 8.28
N LYS A 426 -17.18 1.82 8.82
CA LYS A 426 -18.22 2.19 9.79
C LYS A 426 -19.46 2.69 9.07
N VAL A 427 -20.63 2.36 9.61
CA VAL A 427 -21.87 3.04 9.25
C VAL A 427 -21.94 4.34 10.05
N LEU A 428 -22.24 5.43 9.37
CA LEU A 428 -22.44 6.75 9.94
C LEU A 428 -23.85 7.21 9.60
N ALA A 429 -24.55 7.75 10.58
CA ALA A 429 -25.91 8.25 10.40
C ALA A 429 -26.10 9.60 11.09
N THR A 430 -27.05 10.40 10.59
CA THR A 430 -27.54 11.58 11.29
C THR A 430 -28.67 11.21 12.27
N LEU A 431 -29.08 12.15 13.13
CA LEU A 431 -30.03 11.91 14.22
C LEU A 431 -31.52 11.94 13.81
N GLU A 432 -31.85 12.20 12.55
CA GLU A 432 -33.24 12.16 12.11
C GLU A 432 -33.84 10.73 12.18
N SER A 433 -35.17 10.66 12.09
CA SER A 433 -35.91 9.40 12.08
C SER A 433 -35.52 8.48 10.93
N GLN A 434 -35.83 7.20 11.14
CA GLN A 434 -35.62 6.13 10.16
C GLN A 434 -36.29 6.49 8.82
N GLY A 435 -35.54 6.39 7.72
CA GLY A 435 -35.99 6.75 6.38
C GLY A 435 -35.82 8.23 5.99
N VAL A 436 -35.53 9.12 6.96
CA VAL A 436 -35.20 10.54 6.71
C VAL A 436 -33.71 10.81 6.91
N ARG A 437 -33.09 10.16 7.90
CA ARG A 437 -31.66 10.32 8.21
C ARG A 437 -30.75 10.04 7.02
N HIS A 438 -29.66 10.79 6.95
CA HIS A 438 -28.58 10.52 6.01
C HIS A 438 -27.72 9.37 6.54
N ILE A 439 -27.48 8.37 5.71
CA ILE A 439 -26.67 7.20 6.04
C ILE A 439 -25.51 7.14 5.04
N THR A 440 -24.28 7.01 5.56
CA THR A 440 -23.08 6.92 4.75
C THR A 440 -22.06 5.99 5.38
N LEU A 441 -21.11 5.52 4.57
CA LEU A 441 -19.96 4.74 4.99
C LEU A 441 -18.64 5.47 4.72
N ASP A 442 -18.72 6.74 4.32
CA ASP A 442 -17.59 7.63 4.16
C ASP A 442 -17.36 8.40 5.45
N ALA A 443 -16.18 8.20 6.05
CA ALA A 443 -15.81 8.88 7.29
C ALA A 443 -15.60 10.38 7.05
N GLN A 444 -16.48 11.18 7.64
CA GLN A 444 -16.42 12.64 7.63
C GLN A 444 -17.16 13.19 8.86
N ARG A 445 -16.89 14.45 9.23
CA ARG A 445 -17.44 15.05 10.45
C ARG A 445 -18.90 15.47 10.33
N PHE A 446 -19.32 15.92 9.15
CA PHE A 446 -20.64 16.50 8.89
C PHE A 446 -21.33 15.77 7.74
N ALA A 447 -22.66 15.74 7.75
CA ALA A 447 -23.41 15.15 6.66
C ALA A 447 -23.11 15.88 5.32
N PRO A 448 -22.95 15.16 4.19
CA PRO A 448 -22.72 15.75 2.87
C PRO A 448 -23.71 16.86 2.54
N GLY A 449 -23.19 18.05 2.22
CA GLY A 449 -23.99 19.22 1.85
C GLY A 449 -24.61 19.99 3.02
N ARG A 450 -24.43 19.53 4.27
CA ARG A 450 -25.04 20.14 5.47
C ARG A 450 -24.01 20.67 6.47
N GLN A 451 -22.80 20.99 6.00
CA GLN A 451 -21.74 21.55 6.84
C GLN A 451 -22.14 22.88 7.47
N ASN A 452 -22.84 23.74 6.72
CA ASN A 452 -23.30 25.05 7.20
C ASN A 452 -24.42 24.95 8.25
N GLU A 453 -25.17 23.84 8.24
CA GLU A 453 -26.22 23.56 9.24
C GLU A 453 -25.64 22.95 10.52
N GLY A 454 -24.37 22.52 10.53
CA GLY A 454 -23.72 21.90 11.67
C GLY A 454 -24.18 20.47 11.97
N VAL A 455 -24.83 19.78 11.03
CA VAL A 455 -25.38 18.43 11.19
C VAL A 455 -24.26 17.39 11.14
N GLN A 456 -24.03 16.70 12.25
CA GLN A 456 -22.91 15.77 12.42
C GLN A 456 -23.29 14.34 12.06
N LEU A 457 -22.27 13.56 11.71
CA LEU A 457 -22.41 12.11 11.50
C LEU A 457 -22.01 11.35 12.75
N TYR A 458 -22.88 10.44 13.17
CA TYR A 458 -22.71 9.62 14.36
C TYR A 458 -22.35 8.19 13.95
N PRO A 459 -21.28 7.60 14.52
CA PRO A 459 -20.95 6.21 14.25
C PRO A 459 -22.05 5.31 14.81
N VAL A 460 -22.52 4.38 13.98
CA VAL A 460 -23.59 3.46 14.33
C VAL A 460 -22.99 2.12 14.73
N HIS A 461 -23.31 1.67 15.94
CA HIS A 461 -22.94 0.36 16.47
C HIS A 461 -24.19 -0.50 16.63
N PHE A 462 -24.07 -1.80 16.41
CA PHE A 462 -25.20 -2.73 16.46
C PHE A 462 -25.06 -3.68 17.65
N CYS A 463 -26.16 -3.95 18.34
CA CYS A 463 -26.22 -5.06 19.28
C CYS A 463 -25.86 -6.37 18.56
N ARG A 464 -24.99 -7.18 19.17
CA ARG A 464 -24.52 -8.44 18.59
C ARG A 464 -25.65 -9.46 18.38
N ASP A 465 -26.68 -9.42 19.23
CA ASP A 465 -27.73 -10.44 19.25
C ASP A 465 -28.91 -10.08 18.32
N CYS A 466 -29.49 -8.88 18.50
CA CYS A 466 -30.67 -8.43 17.75
C CYS A 466 -30.36 -7.46 16.60
N GLY A 467 -29.19 -6.81 16.59
CA GLY A 467 -28.82 -5.82 15.58
C GLY A 467 -29.39 -4.41 15.77
N GLN A 468 -29.96 -4.09 16.95
CA GLN A 468 -30.44 -2.75 17.28
C GLN A 468 -29.29 -1.73 17.22
N GLU A 469 -29.54 -0.58 16.59
CA GLU A 469 -28.56 0.50 16.48
C GLU A 469 -28.40 1.33 17.77
N TYR A 470 -27.15 1.71 18.04
CA TYR A 470 -26.71 2.59 19.12
C TYR A 470 -25.67 3.59 18.60
N LEU A 471 -25.76 4.83 19.06
CA LEU A 471 -24.90 5.94 18.64
C LEU A 471 -24.06 6.40 19.85
N PRO A 472 -22.76 6.11 19.90
CA PRO A 472 -21.89 6.60 20.97
C PRO A 472 -21.80 8.12 20.92
N VAL A 473 -22.01 8.77 22.08
CA VAL A 473 -21.97 10.23 22.19
C VAL A 473 -21.25 10.71 23.44
N TRP A 474 -20.71 11.92 23.35
CA TRP A 474 -20.42 12.79 24.48
C TRP A 474 -21.64 13.66 24.78
N GLN A 475 -22.08 13.70 26.03
CA GLN A 475 -23.08 14.60 26.56
C GLN A 475 -22.38 15.73 27.33
N SER A 476 -22.55 16.98 26.87
CA SER A 476 -22.16 18.17 27.61
C SER A 476 -23.38 18.76 28.30
N LYS A 477 -23.35 18.87 29.64
CA LYS A 477 -24.45 19.44 30.44
C LYS A 477 -24.46 20.97 30.55
N ARG A 478 -23.58 21.65 29.81
CA ARG A 478 -23.62 23.11 29.69
C ARG A 478 -24.87 23.50 28.91
N ALA A 479 -25.63 24.49 29.37
CA ALA A 479 -26.85 24.89 28.70
C ALA A 479 -26.56 25.58 27.34
N PRO A 480 -27.20 25.16 26.22
CA PRO A 480 -28.11 24.01 26.09
C PRO A 480 -27.37 22.67 26.06
N THR A 481 -27.93 21.65 26.73
CA THR A 481 -27.35 20.29 26.76
C THR A 481 -27.16 19.77 25.34
N ARG A 482 -25.96 19.25 25.06
CA ARG A 482 -25.57 18.84 23.70
C ARG A 482 -24.94 17.47 23.65
N TYR A 483 -25.27 16.71 22.60
CA TYR A 483 -24.75 15.38 22.32
C TYR A 483 -23.91 15.38 21.04
N THR A 484 -22.62 15.12 21.17
CA THR A 484 -21.68 15.09 20.03
C THR A 484 -21.18 13.66 19.77
N PRO A 485 -20.89 13.29 18.51
CA PRO A 485 -20.46 11.93 18.19
C PRO A 485 -19.09 11.63 18.79
N ARG A 486 -18.88 10.37 19.19
CA ARG A 486 -17.59 9.87 19.69
C ARG A 486 -17.27 8.50 19.14
N GLU A 487 -16.00 8.12 19.21
CA GLU A 487 -15.59 6.73 19.02
C GLU A 487 -15.97 5.88 20.24
N ILE A 488 -16.35 4.62 20.02
CA ILE A 488 -16.86 3.76 21.10
C ILE A 488 -15.81 3.52 22.20
N ASP A 489 -14.53 3.42 21.81
CA ASP A 489 -13.39 3.17 22.69
C ASP A 489 -12.91 4.45 23.41
N ASP A 490 -13.38 5.61 22.97
CA ASP A 490 -13.06 6.89 23.59
C ASP A 490 -13.95 7.12 24.81
N ILE A 491 -13.37 6.84 25.99
CA ILE A 491 -14.04 6.90 27.31
C ILE A 491 -13.35 7.86 28.29
N THR A 492 -12.23 8.45 27.89
CA THR A 492 -11.47 9.41 28.70
C THR A 492 -11.83 10.81 28.26
N ALA A 493 -12.63 11.52 29.06
CA ALA A 493 -12.83 12.95 28.86
C ALA A 493 -11.58 13.70 29.30
N ASP A 494 -11.17 14.75 28.56
CA ASP A 494 -10.31 15.80 29.11
C ASP A 494 -10.91 16.30 30.44
N ASP A 495 -10.08 16.71 31.42
CA ASP A 495 -10.37 17.05 32.85
C ASP A 495 -11.53 18.05 33.13
N ASN A 496 -12.69 17.87 32.51
CA ASN A 496 -13.80 18.81 32.41
C ASN A 496 -15.02 18.16 33.08
N GLU A 497 -15.40 18.66 34.25
CA GLU A 497 -16.41 18.03 35.14
C GLU A 497 -17.84 17.95 34.55
N ASP A 498 -18.10 18.60 33.40
CA ASP A 498 -19.43 18.70 32.77
C ASP A 498 -19.64 17.78 31.55
N VAL A 499 -18.66 16.94 31.19
CA VAL A 499 -18.70 16.08 30.00
C VAL A 499 -18.84 14.61 30.41
N PHE A 500 -19.89 13.97 29.93
CA PHE A 500 -20.19 12.56 30.19
C PHE A 500 -20.23 11.79 28.86
N TYR A 501 -19.90 10.50 28.87
CA TYR A 501 -20.12 9.65 27.70
C TYR A 501 -21.34 8.76 27.88
N GLY A 502 -21.94 8.36 26.77
CA GLY A 502 -23.03 7.39 26.76
C GLY A 502 -23.35 6.93 25.34
N PHE A 503 -24.58 6.45 25.17
CA PHE A 503 -25.11 5.95 23.91
C PHE A 503 -26.53 6.47 23.70
N LEU A 504 -26.89 6.82 22.46
CA LEU A 504 -28.26 7.09 22.06
C LEU A 504 -28.83 5.85 21.35
N CYS A 505 -30.07 5.51 21.67
CA CYS A 505 -30.85 4.50 20.98
C CYS A 505 -32.14 5.15 20.46
N PRO A 506 -32.41 5.15 19.14
CA PRO A 506 -33.66 5.69 18.60
C PRO A 506 -34.87 5.04 19.28
N MET A 507 -35.83 5.84 19.74
CA MET A 507 -37.07 5.29 20.31
C MET A 507 -37.95 4.77 19.19
N THR A 508 -38.35 3.51 19.28
CA THR A 508 -39.33 2.92 18.37
C THR A 508 -40.41 2.21 19.18
N SER A 509 -41.63 2.15 18.65
CA SER A 509 -42.74 1.43 19.28
C SER A 509 -42.51 -0.07 19.42
N LYS A 510 -41.42 -0.60 18.86
CA LYS A 510 -41.04 -2.02 18.90
C LYS A 510 -40.02 -2.35 19.97
N LEU A 511 -39.46 -1.36 20.67
CA LEU A 511 -38.51 -1.61 21.76
C LEU A 511 -39.25 -2.20 22.97
N PRO A 512 -38.76 -3.31 23.56
CA PRO A 512 -39.23 -3.79 24.85
C PRO A 512 -39.10 -2.75 25.97
N TYR A 513 -37.98 -2.02 26.02
CA TYR A 513 -37.76 -0.97 27.02
C TYR A 513 -38.67 0.24 26.78
N GLN A 514 -39.60 0.48 27.71
CA GLN A 514 -40.53 1.61 27.74
C GLN A 514 -40.18 2.65 28.81
N GLY A 515 -39.19 2.35 29.66
CA GLY A 515 -38.71 3.25 30.72
C GLY A 515 -39.21 2.86 32.11
N ASP A 516 -39.90 1.72 32.23
CA ASP A 516 -40.40 1.20 33.48
C ASP A 516 -39.32 0.41 34.23
N ILE A 517 -39.45 0.33 35.56
CA ILE A 517 -38.47 -0.40 36.39
C ILE A 517 -38.43 -1.90 36.07
N GLU A 518 -39.54 -2.45 35.57
CA GLU A 518 -39.71 -3.84 35.16
C GLU A 518 -38.94 -4.15 33.87
N ASP A 519 -38.61 -3.14 33.07
CA ASP A 519 -37.82 -3.29 31.84
C ASP A 519 -36.32 -3.42 32.12
N LEU A 520 -35.88 -3.15 33.36
CA LEU A 520 -34.48 -3.22 33.75
C LEU A 520 -34.07 -4.67 34.07
N PRO A 521 -32.80 -5.04 33.84
CA PRO A 521 -32.32 -6.37 34.21
C PRO A 521 -32.59 -6.67 35.69
N GLU A 522 -33.11 -7.87 36.00
CA GLU A 522 -33.42 -8.28 37.39
C GLU A 522 -32.22 -8.09 38.34
N THR A 523 -31.00 -8.27 37.81
CA THR A 523 -29.74 -8.07 38.56
C THR A 523 -29.55 -6.64 39.08
N TRP A 524 -30.22 -5.65 38.48
CA TRP A 524 -30.20 -4.24 38.88
C TRP A 524 -31.23 -3.92 39.96
N LEU A 525 -32.19 -4.81 40.18
CA LEU A 525 -33.29 -4.61 41.10
C LEU A 525 -32.99 -5.23 42.47
N ASP A 526 -33.31 -4.49 43.51
CA ASP A 526 -33.43 -4.97 44.89
C ASP A 526 -34.89 -5.41 45.10
N LEU A 527 -35.07 -6.73 45.13
CA LEU A 527 -36.36 -7.39 45.30
C LEU A 527 -36.62 -7.80 46.76
N SER A 528 -35.80 -7.34 47.71
CA SER A 528 -35.95 -7.68 49.14
C SER A 528 -37.12 -6.97 49.84
N ARG A 529 -37.83 -6.07 49.13
CA ARG A 529 -38.96 -5.28 49.63
C ARG A 529 -40.18 -5.47 48.73
N ASP A 530 -41.38 -5.20 49.26
CA ASP A 530 -42.66 -5.30 48.53
C ASP A 530 -42.72 -4.47 47.23
N GLN A 531 -41.87 -3.45 47.08
CA GLN A 531 -41.72 -2.69 45.84
C GLN A 531 -40.27 -2.79 45.34
N PRO A 532 -40.05 -3.30 44.11
CA PRO A 532 -38.73 -3.34 43.49
C PRO A 532 -38.07 -1.96 43.47
N LYS A 533 -36.78 -1.87 43.81
CA LYS A 533 -36.01 -0.62 43.70
C LYS A 533 -34.70 -0.86 42.96
N VAL A 534 -34.26 0.12 42.17
CA VAL A 534 -32.94 0.06 41.53
C VAL A 534 -31.83 0.15 42.58
N LYS A 535 -30.90 -0.82 42.57
CA LYS A 535 -29.73 -0.83 43.45
C LYS A 535 -28.88 0.42 43.26
N GLN A 536 -28.24 0.88 44.33
CA GLN A 536 -27.54 2.16 44.38
C GLN A 536 -26.46 2.32 43.29
N ASP A 537 -25.74 1.25 42.98
CA ASP A 537 -24.66 1.25 41.97
C ASP A 537 -25.17 1.45 40.54
N TYR A 538 -26.44 1.14 40.27
CA TYR A 538 -27.03 1.23 38.93
C TYR A 538 -27.88 2.46 38.70
N LYS A 539 -28.24 3.22 39.74
CA LYS A 539 -29.11 4.41 39.60
C LYS A 539 -28.62 5.42 38.57
N LYS A 540 -27.30 5.60 38.45
CA LYS A 540 -26.70 6.53 37.47
C LYS A 540 -26.59 5.97 36.06
N ALA A 541 -26.88 4.68 35.86
CA ALA A 541 -26.79 3.98 34.58
C ALA A 541 -28.16 3.69 33.95
N VAL A 542 -29.26 4.09 34.60
CA VAL A 542 -30.62 3.88 34.10
C VAL A 542 -30.85 4.72 32.83
N PRO A 543 -31.27 4.11 31.71
CA PRO A 543 -31.60 4.83 30.49
C PRO A 543 -32.80 5.78 30.70
N HIS A 544 -32.76 6.96 30.09
CA HIS A 544 -33.87 7.92 30.14
C HIS A 544 -34.11 8.57 28.78
N SER A 545 -35.34 9.05 28.56
CA SER A 545 -35.76 9.64 27.29
C SER A 545 -35.21 11.04 27.14
N VAL A 546 -34.69 11.35 25.95
CA VAL A 546 -34.25 12.69 25.54
C VAL A 546 -34.80 13.00 24.15
N ASN A 547 -35.15 14.26 23.90
CA ASN A 547 -35.53 14.73 22.58
C ASN A 547 -34.42 15.60 22.01
N MET A 548 -33.99 15.34 20.78
CA MET A 548 -32.88 16.06 20.17
C MET A 548 -33.13 16.43 18.71
N ASP A 549 -32.56 17.56 18.31
CA ASP A 549 -32.56 18.00 16.93
C ASP A 549 -31.45 17.31 16.11
N ALA A 550 -31.41 17.56 14.81
CA ALA A 550 -30.39 17.00 13.91
C ALA A 550 -28.95 17.49 14.22
N GLN A 551 -28.79 18.55 15.01
CA GLN A 551 -27.49 19.10 15.42
C GLN A 551 -27.00 18.53 16.77
N GLY A 552 -27.82 17.71 17.42
CA GLY A 552 -27.55 17.10 18.72
C GLY A 552 -27.87 18.01 19.91
N ASN A 553 -28.67 19.05 19.74
CA ASN A 553 -29.11 19.89 20.86
C ASN A 553 -30.37 19.28 21.51
N GLU A 554 -30.41 19.23 22.85
CA GLU A 554 -31.55 18.72 23.60
C GLU A 554 -32.71 19.72 23.62
N GLY A 555 -33.95 19.24 23.47
CA GLY A 555 -35.18 19.98 23.74
C GLY A 555 -36.30 19.72 22.72
N HIS A 556 -35.97 19.66 21.43
CA HIS A 556 -36.93 19.46 20.35
C HIS A 556 -36.37 18.51 19.29
N GLY A 557 -37.22 17.76 18.60
CA GLY A 557 -36.82 16.86 17.51
C GLY A 557 -37.20 15.41 17.80
N GLU A 558 -36.32 14.50 17.44
CA GLU A 558 -36.55 13.05 17.51
C GLU A 558 -36.27 12.52 18.93
N SER A 559 -37.02 11.48 19.32
CA SER A 559 -36.92 10.89 20.65
C SER A 559 -35.91 9.73 20.70
N PHE A 560 -35.04 9.76 21.70
CA PHE A 560 -34.01 8.76 21.94
C PHE A 560 -34.03 8.30 23.40
N TRP A 561 -33.65 7.05 23.63
CA TRP A 561 -33.17 6.61 24.93
C TRP A 561 -31.68 6.93 25.05
N TYR A 562 -31.29 7.73 26.03
CA TYR A 562 -29.89 7.94 26.39
C TYR A 562 -29.47 6.96 27.48
N ILE A 563 -28.42 6.18 27.21
CA ILE A 563 -27.82 5.20 28.12
C ILE A 563 -26.52 5.81 28.67
N PRO A 564 -26.46 6.18 29.96
CA PRO A 564 -25.28 6.83 30.53
C PRO A 564 -24.12 5.85 30.74
N GLY A 565 -22.91 6.29 30.41
CA GLY A 565 -21.67 5.57 30.68
C GLY A 565 -21.45 4.37 29.77
N LYS A 566 -20.89 3.30 30.33
CA LYS A 566 -20.54 2.07 29.58
C LYS A 566 -21.81 1.35 29.13
N PHE A 567 -21.77 0.75 27.94
CA PHE A 567 -22.85 -0.10 27.44
C PHE A 567 -22.98 -1.34 28.34
N ARG A 568 -24.16 -1.55 28.94
CA ARG A 568 -24.40 -2.63 29.91
C ARG A 568 -25.39 -3.69 29.43
N PHE A 569 -26.44 -3.27 28.77
CA PHE A 569 -27.46 -4.14 28.20
C PHE A 569 -28.08 -3.47 26.97
N CYS A 570 -28.68 -4.28 26.10
CA CYS A 570 -29.40 -3.80 24.94
C CYS A 570 -30.86 -3.54 25.32
N LEU A 571 -31.39 -2.36 24.98
CA LEU A 571 -32.80 -2.00 25.20
C LEU A 571 -33.79 -2.83 24.36
N SER A 572 -33.28 -3.63 23.43
CA SER A 572 -34.05 -4.51 22.55
C SER A 572 -33.96 -6.00 22.91
N CYS A 573 -33.08 -6.41 23.84
CA CYS A 573 -32.84 -7.82 24.17
C CYS A 573 -33.03 -8.10 25.66
#